data_AF-A0A8D2JBU1-F1
#
_entry.id   AF-A0A8D2JBU1-F1
#
_cell.length_a   1.000
_cell.length_b   1.000
_cell.length_c   1.000
_cell.angle_alpha   90.00
_cell.angle_beta   90.00
_cell.angle_gamma   90.00
#
_symmetry.space_group_name_H-M   'P 1'
#
loop_
_entity.id
_entity.type
_entity.pdbx_description
1 polymer ?
#
loop_
_entity_poly.entity_id
_entity_poly.type
_entity_poly.pdbx_seq_one_letter_code
_entity_poly.pdbx_strand_id
1 'polypeptide(L)'
;MWRCNVKLSPFVPHFLTQAYLDKFFPSSDKEIKHPLEEQIKEMQKFFHLTVTGKVDPDTASITKQPRCGVPDVSEYRTFPGTPKWDKNLLTYRINNYTPDLPKHKVNMAIEKAFKVWSDVTPLQFRRTTRPADIEILFASGAHGDGYPFDGRSGTLAHAFAPGWGEGGDAHFDEDETWSETNREINLFLVAAHEFGHSLGLAHSDVPNALMFPVYSYVDPNNFRLPEDDRRGIQRLYGNLIVESLP
;
A
#
# COMPACT_ATOMS: atom_id res chain seq x y z
N MET A 1 41.87 8.10 6.01
CA MET A 1 40.66 7.60 6.71
C MET A 1 40.01 8.76 7.44
N TRP A 2 39.03 9.42 6.82
CA TRP A 2 38.19 10.40 7.50
C TRP A 2 36.83 9.75 7.73
N ARG A 3 36.56 9.36 8.98
CA ARG A 3 35.24 8.91 9.41
C ARG A 3 34.37 10.16 9.63
N CYS A 4 33.46 10.45 8.72
CA CYS A 4 32.34 11.34 9.00
C CYS A 4 31.35 10.59 9.90
N ASN A 5 31.44 10.84 11.21
CA ASN A 5 30.38 10.48 12.17
C ASN A 5 29.38 11.63 12.20
N VAL A 6 28.44 11.65 11.25
CA VAL A 6 27.27 12.52 11.35
C VAL A 6 26.32 11.85 12.35
N LYS A 7 26.31 12.34 13.60
CA LYS A 7 25.20 12.04 14.50
C LYS A 7 23.97 12.73 13.92
N LEU A 8 23.06 11.95 13.34
CA LEU A 8 21.75 12.42 12.92
C LEU A 8 21.05 13.08 14.12
N SER A 9 20.59 14.32 13.94
CA SER A 9 19.79 15.02 14.95
C SER A 9 18.55 14.18 15.29
N PRO A 10 18.19 14.01 16.57
CA PRO A 10 16.98 13.30 16.96
C PRO A 10 15.69 14.09 16.65
N PHE A 11 15.82 15.37 16.28
CA PHE A 11 14.67 16.22 15.95
C PHE A 11 14.27 16.08 14.49
N VAL A 12 13.10 15.51 14.23
CA VAL A 12 12.41 15.65 12.95
C VAL A 12 11.85 17.08 12.89
N PRO A 13 12.20 17.89 11.89
CA PRO A 13 11.62 19.21 11.72
C PRO A 13 10.10 19.15 11.66
N HIS A 14 9.43 20.07 12.36
CA HIS A 14 7.97 20.16 12.45
C HIS A 14 7.27 20.19 11.07
N PHE A 15 7.91 20.76 10.05
CA PHE A 15 7.37 20.80 8.69
C PHE A 15 7.33 19.41 8.03
N LEU A 16 8.29 18.53 8.31
CA LEU A 16 8.30 17.16 7.77
C LEU A 16 7.20 16.33 8.43
N THR A 17 7.00 16.49 9.74
CA THR A 17 5.91 15.83 10.46
C THR A 17 4.56 16.29 9.93
N GLN A 18 4.36 17.60 9.73
CA GLN A 18 3.09 18.11 9.19
C GLN A 18 2.84 17.57 7.77
N ALA A 19 3.86 17.56 6.89
CA ALA A 19 3.70 17.03 5.54
C ALA A 19 3.33 15.52 5.54
N TYR A 20 3.93 14.74 6.45
CA TYR A 20 3.57 13.34 6.64
C TYR A 20 2.10 13.19 7.06
N LEU A 21 1.67 13.95 8.06
CA LEU A 21 0.30 13.89 8.58
C LEU A 21 -0.72 14.40 7.55
N ASP A 22 -0.41 15.47 6.82
CA ASP A 22 -1.28 15.98 5.76
C ASP A 22 -1.50 14.94 4.65
N LYS A 23 -0.48 14.11 4.37
CA LYS A 23 -0.55 13.04 3.37
C LYS A 23 -1.29 11.80 3.89
N PHE A 24 -0.92 11.29 5.06
CA PHE A 24 -1.37 9.98 5.55
C PHE A 24 -2.50 10.05 6.59
N PHE A 25 -2.59 11.16 7.32
CA PHE A 25 -3.64 11.43 8.31
C PHE A 25 -4.45 12.69 7.96
N PRO A 26 -5.00 12.78 6.73
CA PRO A 26 -5.67 13.99 6.28
C PRO A 26 -6.92 14.25 7.13
N SER A 27 -7.12 15.51 7.53
CA SER A 27 -8.34 15.92 8.22
C SER A 27 -9.57 15.60 7.37
N SER A 28 -10.55 14.98 8.02
CA SER A 28 -11.83 14.62 7.38
C SER A 28 -12.63 15.86 6.93
N ASP A 29 -12.34 17.02 7.52
CA ASP A 29 -12.86 18.32 7.15
C ASP A 29 -11.70 19.27 6.80
N LYS A 30 -11.62 19.68 5.53
CA LYS A 30 -10.55 20.56 5.03
C LYS A 30 -10.64 21.98 5.63
N GLU A 31 -11.79 22.36 6.20
CA GLU A 31 -11.97 23.67 6.84
C GLU A 31 -11.54 23.66 8.32
N ILE A 32 -11.56 22.49 8.97
CA ILE A 32 -11.14 22.32 10.37
C ILE A 32 -9.71 21.77 10.41
N LYS A 33 -8.74 22.65 10.67
CA LYS A 33 -7.38 22.21 11.01
C LYS A 33 -7.36 21.70 12.45
N HIS A 34 -7.33 20.38 12.61
CA HIS A 34 -7.02 19.78 13.90
C HIS A 34 -5.62 20.23 14.36
N PRO A 35 -5.43 20.56 15.65
CA PRO A 35 -4.11 20.85 16.19
C PRO A 35 -3.14 19.72 15.86
N LEU A 36 -1.89 20.04 15.53
CA LEU A 36 -0.88 19.04 15.19
C LEU A 36 -0.79 17.94 16.26
N GLU A 37 -0.90 18.30 17.54
CA GLU A 37 -0.89 17.36 18.65
C GLU A 37 -1.96 16.26 18.50
N GLU A 38 -3.17 16.60 18.06
CA GLU A 38 -4.26 15.62 17.90
C GLU A 38 -4.03 14.70 16.69
N GLN A 39 -3.50 15.22 15.59
CA GLN A 39 -3.10 14.39 14.45
C GLN A 39 -1.97 13.42 14.82
N ILE A 40 -1.00 13.88 15.63
CA ILE A 40 0.05 12.99 16.16
C ILE A 40 -0.56 11.92 17.06
N LYS A 41 -1.53 12.24 17.93
CA LYS A 41 -2.20 11.24 18.78
C LYS A 41 -2.94 10.20 17.95
N GLU A 42 -3.59 10.61 16.86
CA GLU A 42 -4.27 9.71 15.94
C GLU A 42 -3.29 8.75 15.26
N MET A 43 -2.19 9.29 14.72
CA MET A 43 -1.10 8.49 14.15
C MET A 43 -0.53 7.51 15.18
N GLN A 44 -0.21 7.97 16.39
CA GLN A 44 0.32 7.13 17.46
C GLN A 44 -0.64 6.00 17.82
N LYS A 45 -1.95 6.30 17.88
CA LYS A 45 -2.98 5.29 18.14
C LYS A 45 -3.05 4.24 17.03
N PHE A 46 -3.01 4.66 15.77
CA PHE A 46 -3.02 3.78 14.60
C PHE A 46 -1.81 2.83 14.62
N PHE A 47 -0.62 3.34 14.90
CA PHE A 47 0.61 2.55 14.97
C PHE A 47 0.82 1.83 16.32
N HIS A 48 -0.17 1.86 17.22
CA HIS A 48 -0.09 1.30 18.57
C HIS A 48 1.13 1.77 19.39
N LEU A 49 1.56 3.02 19.18
CA LEU A 49 2.59 3.70 19.97
C LEU A 49 2.01 4.24 21.28
N THR A 50 2.90 4.70 22.17
CA THR A 50 2.47 5.48 23.33
C THR A 50 1.88 6.81 22.84
N VAL A 51 0.64 7.10 23.22
CA VAL A 51 -0.06 8.31 22.79
C VAL A 51 0.41 9.51 23.62
N THR A 52 1.41 10.23 23.09
CA THR A 52 2.03 11.40 23.73
C THR A 52 1.62 12.73 23.10
N GLY A 53 1.11 12.71 21.86
CA GLY A 53 0.85 13.91 21.05
C GLY A 53 2.12 14.65 20.62
N LYS A 54 3.28 14.02 20.79
CA LYS A 54 4.60 14.61 20.49
C LYS A 54 5.37 13.69 19.55
N VAL A 55 6.25 14.28 18.75
CA VAL A 55 7.17 13.53 17.89
C VAL A 55 8.33 13.00 18.74
N ASP A 56 8.05 11.95 19.50
CA ASP A 56 9.06 11.18 20.23
C ASP A 56 9.88 10.26 19.28
N PRO A 57 10.97 9.63 19.76
CA PRO A 57 11.83 8.82 18.89
C PRO A 57 11.11 7.69 18.15
N ASP A 58 10.10 7.07 18.77
CA ASP A 58 9.34 5.99 18.16
C ASP A 58 8.42 6.54 17.05
N THR A 59 7.74 7.65 17.30
CA THR A 59 6.93 8.36 16.31
C THR A 59 7.80 8.81 15.12
N ALA A 60 8.97 9.40 15.40
CA ALA A 60 9.94 9.83 14.38
C ALA A 60 10.53 8.68 13.56
N SER A 61 10.55 7.46 14.11
CA SER A 61 11.00 6.26 13.42
C SER A 61 9.98 5.82 12.38
N ILE A 62 8.68 5.86 12.72
CA ILE A 62 7.59 5.50 11.79
C ILE A 62 7.59 6.41 10.56
N THR A 63 7.77 7.73 10.73
CA THR A 63 7.72 8.68 9.60
C THR A 63 8.86 8.52 8.59
N LYS A 64 9.88 7.72 8.90
CA LYS A 64 11.05 7.49 8.04
C LYS A 64 11.03 6.15 7.35
N GLN A 65 10.10 5.26 7.73
CA GLN A 65 10.03 3.94 7.16
C GLN A 65 9.33 4.00 5.79
N PRO A 66 9.82 3.24 4.80
CA PRO A 66 9.14 3.12 3.52
C PRO A 66 7.76 2.49 3.72
N ARG A 67 6.77 2.97 2.99
CA ARG A 67 5.36 2.64 3.20
C ARG A 67 4.52 2.81 1.93
N CYS A 68 3.27 2.35 1.98
CA CYS A 68 2.24 2.66 1.00
C CYS A 68 1.86 4.16 1.05
N GLY A 69 1.55 4.70 -0.13
CA GLY A 69 1.14 6.08 -0.40
C GLY A 69 -0.32 6.40 -0.09
N VAL A 70 -1.16 5.38 0.14
CA VAL A 70 -2.57 5.53 0.46
C VAL A 70 -2.72 6.13 1.88
N PRO A 71 -3.67 7.05 2.13
CA PRO A 71 -3.91 7.57 3.47
C PRO A 71 -4.41 6.51 4.47
N ASP A 72 -4.02 6.64 5.74
CA ASP A 72 -4.32 5.68 6.83
C ASP A 72 -5.72 5.85 7.43
N VAL A 73 -6.23 7.08 7.46
CA VAL A 73 -7.48 7.42 8.17
C VAL A 73 -8.51 8.13 7.29
N SER A 74 -8.28 8.20 5.98
CA SER A 74 -9.40 8.56 5.11
C SER A 74 -10.35 7.37 5.03
N GLU A 75 -11.48 7.50 5.71
CA GLU A 75 -12.71 6.91 5.20
C GLU A 75 -12.72 7.22 3.70
N TYR A 76 -12.95 6.22 2.86
CA TYR A 76 -13.15 6.31 1.42
C TYR A 76 -14.28 7.30 1.07
N ARG A 77 -14.09 8.59 1.35
CA ARG A 77 -15.11 9.64 1.27
C ARG A 77 -15.40 10.04 -0.17
N THR A 78 -14.66 9.50 -1.13
CA THR A 78 -15.03 9.51 -2.54
C THR A 78 -16.02 8.39 -2.91
N PHE A 79 -16.21 7.36 -2.07
CA PHE A 79 -17.18 6.27 -2.30
C PHE A 79 -17.85 5.77 -1.00
N PRO A 80 -19.08 6.21 -0.68
CA PRO A 80 -19.83 5.60 0.42
C PRO A 80 -20.10 4.10 0.14
N GLY A 81 -19.89 3.24 1.13
CA GLY A 81 -20.47 1.88 1.16
C GLY A 81 -19.57 0.70 0.80
N THR A 82 -18.38 0.57 1.42
CA THR A 82 -17.46 -0.57 1.24
C THR A 82 -17.12 -0.82 -0.23
N PRO A 83 -16.21 -0.03 -0.84
CA PRO A 83 -15.94 -0.11 -2.26
C PRO A 83 -15.50 -1.54 -2.62
N LYS A 84 -16.21 -2.16 -3.56
CA LYS A 84 -15.96 -3.53 -4.01
C LYS A 84 -16.33 -3.65 -5.48
N TRP A 85 -15.74 -4.62 -6.16
CA TRP A 85 -16.16 -4.97 -7.51
C TRP A 85 -17.47 -5.76 -7.50
N ASP A 86 -18.39 -5.43 -8.41
CA ASP A 86 -19.66 -6.15 -8.60
C ASP A 86 -19.53 -7.41 -9.47
N LYS A 87 -18.30 -7.85 -9.73
CA LYS A 87 -17.98 -9.02 -10.56
C LYS A 87 -16.80 -9.78 -9.98
N ASN A 88 -16.77 -11.09 -10.26
CA ASN A 88 -15.70 -11.96 -9.78
C ASN A 88 -14.54 -12.10 -10.76
N LEU A 89 -14.76 -11.90 -12.06
CA LEU A 89 -13.69 -11.92 -13.04
C LEU A 89 -13.17 -10.50 -13.27
N LEU A 90 -12.02 -10.22 -12.69
CA LEU A 90 -11.29 -8.97 -12.85
C LEU A 90 -10.18 -9.14 -13.89
N THR A 91 -9.97 -8.12 -14.70
CA THR A 91 -8.90 -8.08 -15.68
C THR A 91 -7.81 -7.13 -15.22
N TYR A 92 -6.56 -7.47 -15.50
CA TYR A 92 -5.44 -6.57 -15.24
C TYR A 92 -4.51 -6.44 -16.45
N ARG A 93 -3.84 -5.30 -16.55
CA ARG A 93 -2.83 -5.03 -17.58
C ARG A 93 -1.61 -4.35 -16.98
N ILE A 94 -0.43 -4.86 -17.34
CA ILE A 94 0.86 -4.26 -17.02
C ILE A 94 1.20 -3.28 -18.15
N ASN A 95 1.14 -1.98 -17.88
CA ASN A 95 1.30 -0.92 -18.89
C ASN A 95 2.74 -0.75 -19.33
N ASN A 96 3.67 -0.83 -18.39
CA ASN A 96 5.11 -0.80 -18.60
C ASN A 96 5.82 -1.70 -17.58
N TYR A 97 7.15 -1.74 -17.64
CA TYR A 97 7.95 -2.60 -16.77
C TYR A 97 9.15 -1.80 -16.25
N THR A 98 9.45 -2.00 -14.97
CA THR A 98 10.73 -1.59 -14.40
C THR A 98 11.92 -2.25 -15.13
N PRO A 99 13.02 -1.52 -15.36
CA PRO A 99 14.26 -2.08 -15.88
C PRO A 99 15.03 -2.92 -14.86
N ASP A 100 14.69 -2.85 -13.57
CA ASP A 100 15.41 -3.54 -12.49
C ASP A 100 15.26 -5.06 -12.54
N LEU A 101 14.14 -5.52 -13.09
CA LEU A 101 13.77 -6.93 -13.19
C LEU A 101 13.48 -7.31 -14.64
N PRO A 102 13.91 -8.50 -15.09
CA PRO A 102 13.43 -9.05 -16.35
C PRO A 102 11.90 -9.13 -16.37
N LYS A 103 11.27 -8.83 -17.52
CA LYS A 103 9.80 -8.80 -17.66
C LYS A 103 9.10 -10.06 -17.12
N HIS A 104 9.71 -11.24 -17.27
CA HIS A 104 9.14 -12.49 -16.75
C HIS A 104 9.11 -12.54 -15.21
N LYS A 105 10.08 -11.91 -14.52
CA LYS A 105 10.10 -11.78 -13.06
C LYS A 105 9.02 -10.84 -12.57
N VAL A 106 8.83 -9.70 -13.24
CA VAL A 106 7.71 -8.79 -12.98
C VAL A 106 6.37 -9.52 -13.16
N ASN A 107 6.19 -10.22 -14.28
CA ASN A 107 4.97 -11.00 -14.54
C ASN A 107 4.68 -12.01 -13.41
N MET A 108 5.69 -12.79 -13.00
CA MET A 108 5.53 -13.76 -11.92
C MET A 108 5.22 -13.10 -10.57
N ALA A 109 5.83 -11.95 -10.25
CA ALA A 109 5.53 -11.22 -9.02
C ALA A 109 4.07 -10.73 -8.98
N ILE A 110 3.60 -10.13 -10.08
CA ILE A 110 2.23 -9.64 -10.23
C ILE A 110 1.21 -10.79 -10.21
N GLU A 111 1.47 -11.87 -10.95
CA GLU A 111 0.60 -13.07 -10.94
C GLU A 111 0.53 -13.70 -9.55
N LYS A 112 1.66 -13.79 -8.85
CA LYS A 112 1.72 -14.31 -7.48
C LYS A 112 0.98 -13.40 -6.49
N ALA A 113 1.07 -12.08 -6.66
CA ALA A 113 0.35 -11.11 -5.83
C ALA A 113 -1.18 -11.24 -6.01
N PHE A 114 -1.69 -11.34 -7.23
CA PHE A 114 -3.11 -11.63 -7.46
C PHE A 114 -3.53 -12.99 -6.87
N LYS A 115 -2.63 -13.99 -6.96
CA LYS A 115 -2.89 -15.32 -6.42
C LYS A 115 -3.14 -15.32 -4.90
N VAL A 116 -2.48 -14.44 -4.15
CA VAL A 116 -2.72 -14.26 -2.70
C VAL A 116 -4.21 -14.04 -2.42
N TRP A 117 -4.86 -13.21 -3.23
CA TRP A 117 -6.26 -12.84 -3.06
C TRP A 117 -7.23 -13.86 -3.68
N SER A 118 -6.92 -14.42 -4.86
CA SER A 118 -7.77 -15.44 -5.49
C SER A 118 -7.79 -16.75 -4.71
N ASP A 119 -6.73 -17.06 -3.95
CA ASP A 119 -6.68 -18.30 -3.15
C ASP A 119 -7.64 -18.30 -1.97
N VAL A 120 -8.22 -17.15 -1.61
CA VAL A 120 -9.06 -16.99 -0.41
C VAL A 120 -10.43 -16.38 -0.69
N THR A 121 -10.70 -16.00 -1.94
CA THR A 121 -11.95 -15.37 -2.40
C THR A 121 -12.47 -16.05 -3.68
N PRO A 122 -13.74 -15.83 -4.07
CA PRO A 122 -14.25 -16.25 -5.38
C PRO A 122 -13.68 -15.48 -6.59
N LEU A 123 -12.80 -14.49 -6.36
CA LEU A 123 -12.27 -13.64 -7.42
C LEU A 123 -11.31 -14.41 -8.33
N GLN A 124 -11.34 -14.04 -9.61
CA GLN A 124 -10.44 -14.54 -10.64
C GLN A 124 -9.79 -13.36 -11.34
N PHE A 125 -8.50 -13.47 -11.61
CA PHE A 125 -7.72 -12.44 -12.26
C PHE A 125 -7.25 -12.92 -13.62
N ARG A 126 -7.52 -12.15 -14.67
CA ARG A 126 -7.10 -12.48 -16.03
C ARG A 126 -6.33 -11.32 -16.66
N ARG A 127 -5.09 -11.61 -17.02
CA ARG A 127 -4.28 -10.67 -17.78
C ARG A 127 -4.88 -10.35 -19.15
N THR A 128 -4.81 -9.09 -19.56
CA THR A 128 -5.25 -8.63 -20.89
C THR A 128 -4.25 -7.63 -21.48
N THR A 129 -4.37 -7.37 -22.79
CA THR A 129 -3.66 -6.29 -23.51
C THR A 129 -4.56 -5.09 -23.80
N ARG A 130 -5.88 -5.25 -23.63
CA ARG A 130 -6.88 -4.19 -23.73
C ARG A 130 -6.98 -3.42 -22.40
N PRO A 131 -7.63 -2.24 -22.36
CA PRO A 131 -7.97 -1.60 -21.10
C PRO A 131 -8.59 -2.58 -20.11
N ALA A 132 -8.14 -2.51 -18.87
CA ALA A 132 -8.41 -3.49 -17.83
C ALA A 132 -9.19 -2.87 -16.66
N ASP A 133 -9.57 -3.69 -15.68
CA ASP A 133 -10.17 -3.21 -14.43
C ASP A 133 -9.10 -2.70 -13.46
N ILE A 134 -7.87 -3.22 -13.59
CA ILE A 134 -6.71 -2.85 -12.79
C ILE A 134 -5.56 -2.61 -13.76
N GLU A 135 -5.22 -1.35 -13.97
CA GLU A 135 -4.05 -0.92 -14.71
C GLU A 135 -2.84 -0.84 -13.77
N ILE A 136 -1.72 -1.43 -14.18
CA ILE A 136 -0.48 -1.48 -13.39
C ILE A 136 0.56 -0.62 -14.09
N LEU A 137 1.03 0.40 -13.40
CA LEU A 137 1.98 1.39 -13.92
C LEU A 137 3.20 1.51 -13.01
N PHE A 138 4.39 1.55 -13.59
CA PHE A 138 5.59 2.00 -12.91
C PHE A 138 5.92 3.43 -13.36
N ALA A 139 6.07 4.37 -12.44
CA ALA A 139 6.32 5.77 -12.76
C ALA A 139 7.12 6.47 -11.67
N SER A 140 7.79 7.57 -12.02
CA SER A 140 8.53 8.42 -11.07
C SER A 140 7.86 9.78 -10.92
N GLY A 141 7.91 10.36 -9.72
CA GLY A 141 7.44 11.73 -9.46
C GLY A 141 5.98 11.96 -9.90
N ALA A 142 5.70 13.10 -10.56
CA ALA A 142 4.36 13.41 -11.06
C ALA A 142 4.02 12.59 -12.31
N HIS A 143 2.95 11.77 -12.23
CA HIS A 143 2.62 10.78 -13.25
C HIS A 143 1.15 10.75 -13.70
N GLY A 144 0.42 11.85 -13.47
CA GLY A 144 -0.87 12.12 -14.15
C GLY A 144 -2.14 11.96 -13.32
N ASP A 145 -2.05 11.40 -12.11
CA ASP A 145 -3.17 11.13 -11.20
C ASP A 145 -3.31 12.16 -10.05
N GLY A 146 -2.38 13.11 -9.95
CA GLY A 146 -2.36 14.12 -8.88
C GLY A 146 -1.71 13.65 -7.57
N TYR A 147 -1.16 12.44 -7.52
CA TYR A 147 -0.47 11.86 -6.36
C TYR A 147 1.00 11.56 -6.72
N PRO A 148 1.88 12.58 -6.83
CA PRO A 148 3.26 12.36 -7.23
C PRO A 148 4.03 11.49 -6.23
N PHE A 149 4.89 10.61 -6.74
CA PHE A 149 5.87 9.90 -5.93
C PHE A 149 6.98 10.83 -5.41
N ASP A 150 7.65 10.44 -4.34
CA ASP A 150 8.62 11.23 -3.59
C ASP A 150 10.09 10.83 -3.85
N GLY A 151 10.31 9.89 -4.77
CA GLY A 151 11.63 9.37 -5.09
C GLY A 151 11.99 8.21 -4.18
N ARG A 152 13.27 7.81 -4.17
CA ARG A 152 13.71 6.61 -3.43
C ARG A 152 13.37 6.65 -1.93
N SER A 153 12.89 5.52 -1.41
CA SER A 153 12.30 5.32 -0.07
C SER A 153 11.00 6.11 0.11
N GLY A 154 10.46 6.18 1.33
CA GLY A 154 9.23 6.93 1.57
C GLY A 154 8.03 6.23 0.96
N THR A 155 7.49 6.73 -0.15
CA THR A 155 6.28 6.18 -0.78
C THR A 155 6.62 5.16 -1.86
N LEU A 156 6.45 3.88 -1.56
CA LEU A 156 6.84 2.80 -2.49
C LEU A 156 5.89 2.64 -3.67
N ALA A 157 4.59 2.81 -3.41
CA ALA A 157 3.50 2.55 -4.33
C ALA A 157 2.20 3.15 -3.77
N HIS A 158 1.18 3.25 -4.61
CA HIS A 158 -0.20 3.48 -4.19
C HIS A 158 -1.17 2.80 -5.13
N ALA A 159 -2.41 2.63 -4.67
CA ALA A 159 -3.50 2.13 -5.49
C ALA A 159 -4.81 2.82 -5.16
N PHE A 160 -5.77 2.67 -6.06
CA PHE A 160 -7.10 3.24 -5.94
C PHE A 160 -8.13 2.16 -5.63
N ALA A 161 -9.13 2.51 -4.82
CA ALA A 161 -10.24 1.62 -4.51
C ALA A 161 -11.03 1.23 -5.79
N PRO A 162 -11.77 0.10 -5.76
CA PRO A 162 -12.62 -0.33 -6.87
C PRO A 162 -13.52 0.80 -7.41
N GLY A 163 -13.52 1.01 -8.73
CA GLY A 163 -14.30 2.10 -9.31
C GLY A 163 -14.16 2.22 -10.82
N TRP A 164 -14.70 3.31 -11.36
CA TRP A 164 -14.56 3.68 -12.77
C TRP A 164 -13.31 4.54 -12.97
N GLY A 165 -12.78 4.57 -14.20
CA GLY A 165 -11.60 5.39 -14.52
C GLY A 165 -10.35 4.78 -13.90
N GLU A 166 -9.66 5.56 -13.04
CA GLU A 166 -8.47 5.12 -12.29
C GLU A 166 -8.81 4.18 -11.12
N GLY A 167 -10.10 3.95 -10.83
CA GLY A 167 -10.52 3.06 -9.76
C GLY A 167 -10.05 1.63 -9.99
N GLY A 168 -9.26 1.09 -9.05
CA GLY A 168 -8.62 -0.20 -9.15
C GLY A 168 -7.14 -0.15 -9.53
N ASP A 169 -6.68 0.93 -10.14
CA ASP A 169 -5.31 1.02 -10.66
C ASP A 169 -4.27 1.00 -9.53
N ALA A 170 -3.08 0.49 -9.85
CA ALA A 170 -1.96 0.38 -8.92
C ALA A 170 -0.68 0.92 -9.55
N HIS A 171 -0.07 1.91 -8.91
CA HIS A 171 1.13 2.60 -9.36
C HIS A 171 2.30 2.27 -8.42
N PHE A 172 3.46 2.03 -9.01
CA PHE A 172 4.70 1.65 -8.32
C PHE A 172 5.76 2.72 -8.58
N ASP A 173 6.42 3.22 -7.54
CA ASP A 173 7.46 4.23 -7.71
C ASP A 173 8.69 3.63 -8.40
N GLU A 174 8.99 4.11 -9.61
CA GLU A 174 10.14 3.64 -10.39
C GLU A 174 11.47 4.25 -9.90
N ASP A 175 11.45 5.20 -8.97
CA ASP A 175 12.66 5.66 -8.29
C ASP A 175 13.13 4.68 -7.19
N GLU A 176 12.31 3.68 -6.84
CA GLU A 176 12.70 2.55 -6.02
C GLU A 176 13.50 1.52 -6.80
N THR A 177 14.30 0.72 -6.08
CA THR A 177 14.96 -0.45 -6.69
C THR A 177 14.13 -1.70 -6.44
N TRP A 178 13.51 -2.24 -7.49
CA TRP A 178 12.62 -3.39 -7.39
C TRP A 178 13.39 -4.73 -7.41
N SER A 179 13.05 -5.63 -6.48
CA SER A 179 13.72 -6.92 -6.32
C SER A 179 12.74 -8.09 -6.16
N GLU A 180 13.22 -9.30 -6.44
CA GLU A 180 12.56 -10.56 -6.05
C GLU A 180 13.03 -11.09 -4.68
N THR A 181 14.03 -10.44 -4.06
CA THR A 181 14.67 -10.87 -2.80
C THR A 181 14.53 -9.81 -1.71
N ASN A 182 15.25 -9.96 -0.59
CA ASN A 182 15.32 -9.00 0.51
C ASN A 182 16.42 -7.93 0.36
N ARG A 183 17.11 -7.87 -0.77
CA ARG A 183 18.22 -6.92 -0.97
C ARG A 183 17.73 -5.48 -1.12
N GLU A 184 16.57 -5.31 -1.76
CA GLU A 184 15.89 -4.04 -2.00
C GLU A 184 14.38 -4.25 -1.78
N ILE A 185 13.52 -3.39 -2.34
CA ILE A 185 12.06 -3.48 -2.17
C ILE A 185 11.51 -4.68 -2.95
N ASN A 186 10.80 -5.57 -2.25
CA ASN A 186 10.27 -6.77 -2.86
C ASN A 186 8.97 -6.48 -3.62
N LEU A 187 9.01 -6.55 -4.95
CA LEU A 187 7.87 -6.21 -5.80
C LEU A 187 6.63 -7.06 -5.51
N PHE A 188 6.80 -8.34 -5.18
CA PHE A 188 5.65 -9.20 -4.84
C PHE A 188 4.93 -8.74 -3.58
N LEU A 189 5.67 -8.35 -2.53
CA LEU A 189 5.06 -7.93 -1.27
C LEU A 189 4.29 -6.61 -1.45
N VAL A 190 4.90 -5.63 -2.12
CA VAL A 190 4.25 -4.34 -2.39
C VAL A 190 3.05 -4.54 -3.31
N ALA A 191 3.18 -5.31 -4.40
CA ALA A 191 2.05 -5.57 -5.29
C ALA A 191 0.90 -6.31 -4.59
N ALA A 192 1.20 -7.26 -3.70
CA ALA A 192 0.17 -7.95 -2.94
C ALA A 192 -0.61 -6.97 -2.02
N HIS A 193 0.10 -6.03 -1.39
CA HIS A 193 -0.50 -4.95 -0.59
C HIS A 193 -1.37 -4.02 -1.45
N GLU A 194 -0.83 -3.45 -2.52
CA GLU A 194 -1.57 -2.50 -3.37
C GLU A 194 -2.80 -3.15 -4.01
N PHE A 195 -2.74 -4.43 -4.38
CA PHE A 195 -3.91 -5.13 -4.87
C PHE A 195 -4.98 -5.35 -3.80
N GLY A 196 -4.64 -5.33 -2.52
CA GLY A 196 -5.65 -5.26 -1.47
C GLY A 196 -6.48 -3.97 -1.56
N HIS A 197 -5.83 -2.83 -1.80
CA HIS A 197 -6.52 -1.56 -2.07
C HIS A 197 -7.33 -1.60 -3.36
N SER A 198 -6.77 -2.12 -4.46
CA SER A 198 -7.49 -2.35 -5.73
C SER A 198 -8.74 -3.23 -5.57
N LEU A 199 -8.81 -4.00 -4.48
CA LEU A 199 -9.94 -4.85 -4.12
C LEU A 199 -10.85 -4.26 -3.04
N GLY A 200 -10.50 -3.10 -2.47
CA GLY A 200 -11.33 -2.35 -1.53
C GLY A 200 -10.94 -2.47 -0.07
N LEU A 201 -9.77 -3.04 0.25
CA LEU A 201 -9.24 -3.07 1.61
C LEU A 201 -8.57 -1.75 1.98
N ALA A 202 -8.81 -1.30 3.21
CA ALA A 202 -8.06 -0.22 3.83
C ALA A 202 -6.77 -0.74 4.44
N HIS A 203 -5.92 0.19 4.87
CA HIS A 203 -4.83 -0.18 5.76
C HIS A 203 -5.38 -0.84 7.05
N SER A 204 -4.64 -1.84 7.52
CA SER A 204 -4.84 -2.46 8.82
C SER A 204 -3.94 -1.78 9.86
N ASP A 205 -4.45 -1.61 11.08
CA ASP A 205 -3.63 -1.21 12.23
C ASP A 205 -2.90 -2.41 12.86
N VAL A 206 -3.24 -3.65 12.46
CA VAL A 206 -2.66 -4.88 13.02
C VAL A 206 -1.21 -5.05 12.55
N PRO A 207 -0.22 -5.07 13.46
CA PRO A 207 1.16 -5.32 13.09
C PRO A 207 1.33 -6.68 12.40
N ASN A 208 2.11 -6.71 11.32
CA ASN A 208 2.34 -7.88 10.44
C ASN A 208 1.15 -8.30 9.54
N ALA A 209 0.06 -7.54 9.50
CA ALA A 209 -0.91 -7.66 8.42
C ALA A 209 -0.23 -7.29 7.08
N LEU A 210 -0.67 -7.90 5.98
CA LEU A 210 -0.21 -7.52 4.65
C LEU A 210 -0.62 -6.07 4.37
N MET A 211 -1.83 -5.68 4.75
CA MET A 211 -2.35 -4.32 4.60
C MET A 211 -1.85 -3.34 5.68
N PHE A 212 -0.86 -3.71 6.49
CA PHE A 212 -0.19 -2.72 7.35
C PHE A 212 0.62 -1.76 6.45
N PRO A 213 0.52 -0.43 6.63
CA PRO A 213 1.02 0.53 5.65
C PRO A 213 2.54 0.54 5.52
N VAL A 214 3.26 0.25 6.60
CA VAL A 214 4.72 0.29 6.61
C VAL A 214 5.28 -1.01 6.03
N TYR A 215 6.18 -0.87 5.06
CA TYR A 215 6.80 -2.00 4.41
C TYR A 215 7.64 -2.82 5.39
N SER A 216 7.40 -4.12 5.38
CA SER A 216 8.23 -5.09 6.07
C SER A 216 8.49 -6.29 5.17
N TYR A 217 9.73 -6.75 5.15
CA TYR A 217 10.07 -7.92 4.36
C TYR A 217 9.60 -9.21 5.04
N VAL A 218 8.86 -10.01 4.28
CA VAL A 218 8.53 -11.41 4.61
C VAL A 218 9.02 -12.28 3.47
N ASP A 219 9.66 -13.42 3.77
CA ASP A 219 10.14 -14.35 2.75
C ASP A 219 8.98 -14.83 1.85
N PRO A 220 8.97 -14.48 0.54
CA PRO A 220 7.90 -14.90 -0.36
C PRO A 220 7.72 -16.40 -0.49
N ASN A 221 8.72 -17.22 -0.14
CA ASN A 221 8.61 -18.68 -0.18
C ASN A 221 7.75 -19.25 0.96
N ASN A 222 7.67 -18.52 2.08
CA ASN A 222 6.91 -18.90 3.27
C ASN A 222 5.69 -17.98 3.49
N PHE A 223 5.41 -17.10 2.53
CA PHE A 223 4.34 -16.13 2.65
C PHE A 223 2.98 -16.82 2.79
N ARG A 224 2.23 -16.40 3.81
CA ARG A 224 0.84 -16.77 4.03
C ARG A 224 0.09 -15.48 4.31
N LEU A 225 -1.06 -15.29 3.63
CA LEU A 225 -1.92 -14.15 3.89
C LEU A 225 -2.30 -14.14 5.38
N PRO A 226 -1.96 -13.07 6.13
CA PRO A 226 -2.32 -12.98 7.53
C PRO A 226 -3.84 -12.97 7.73
N GLU A 227 -4.26 -13.37 8.93
CA GLU A 227 -5.67 -13.64 9.20
C GLU A 227 -6.52 -12.36 9.19
N ASP A 228 -5.94 -11.21 9.54
CA ASP A 228 -6.65 -9.94 9.47
C ASP A 228 -7.04 -9.59 8.04
N ASP A 229 -6.09 -9.68 7.11
CA ASP A 229 -6.29 -9.44 5.68
C ASP A 229 -7.28 -10.44 5.08
N ARG A 230 -7.16 -11.74 5.44
CA ARG A 230 -8.08 -12.80 5.00
C ARG A 230 -9.52 -12.49 5.41
N ARG A 231 -9.76 -12.13 6.67
CA ARG A 231 -11.11 -11.78 7.14
C ARG A 231 -11.60 -10.50 6.47
N GLY A 232 -10.73 -9.51 6.29
CA GLY A 232 -11.05 -8.26 5.60
C GLY A 232 -11.59 -8.54 4.20
N ILE A 233 -10.84 -9.30 3.39
CA ILE A 233 -11.22 -9.55 2.00
C ILE A 233 -12.46 -10.46 1.89
N GLN A 234 -12.60 -11.43 2.80
CA GLN A 234 -13.76 -12.32 2.82
C GLN A 234 -15.05 -11.63 3.28
N ARG A 235 -14.96 -10.53 4.05
CA ARG A 235 -16.13 -9.68 4.32
C ARG A 235 -16.66 -8.99 3.07
N LEU A 236 -15.79 -8.69 2.10
CA LEU A 236 -16.17 -8.02 0.85
C LEU A 236 -16.68 -9.01 -0.21
N TYR A 237 -15.96 -10.13 -0.39
CA TYR A 237 -16.17 -11.06 -1.50
C TYR A 237 -16.66 -12.46 -1.10
N GLY A 238 -16.77 -12.74 0.20
CA GLY A 238 -17.09 -14.06 0.71
C GLY A 238 -15.89 -15.03 0.65
N ASN A 239 -16.14 -16.26 1.06
CA ASN A 239 -15.13 -17.32 1.07
C ASN A 239 -15.04 -18.00 -0.29
N LEU A 240 -13.85 -18.51 -0.63
CA LEU A 240 -13.71 -19.46 -1.73
C LEU A 240 -14.53 -20.72 -1.42
N ILE A 241 -15.62 -20.95 -2.15
CA ILE A 241 -16.37 -22.20 -2.08
C ILE A 241 -15.62 -23.19 -2.97
N VAL A 242 -14.84 -24.06 -2.36
CA VAL A 242 -14.37 -25.27 -3.02
C VAL A 242 -15.52 -26.27 -2.89
N GLU A 243 -16.31 -26.44 -3.95
CA GLU A 243 -17.21 -27.58 -4.02
C GLU A 243 -16.35 -28.84 -3.86
N SER A 244 -16.56 -29.57 -2.76
CA SER A 244 -16.04 -30.93 -2.67
C SER A 244 -16.76 -31.71 -3.75
N LEU A 245 -16.01 -32.12 -4.78
CA LEU A 245 -16.52 -33.12 -5.72
C LEU A 245 -16.95 -34.35 -4.90
N PRO A 246 -18.17 -34.87 -5.11
CA PRO A 246 -18.63 -36.08 -4.43
C PRO A 246 -17.75 -37.30 -4.75
#